data_AF-A0A243RLF1-F1
#
_entry.id   AF-A0A243RLF1-F1
#
_cell.length_a   1.000
_cell.length_b   1.000
_cell.length_c   1.000
_cell.angle_alpha   90.00
_cell.angle_beta   90.00
_cell.angle_gamma   90.00
#
_symmetry.space_group_name_H-M   'P 1'
#
loop_
_entity.id
_entity.type
_entity.pdbx_description
1 polymer ?
#
loop_
_entity_poly.entity_id
_entity_poly.type
_entity_poly.pdbx_seq_one_letter_code
_entity_poly.pdbx_strand_id
1 'polypeptide(L)'
;MAAVVVAVVVSLVRDSLEPAWTVVQWYPPPRFADETSLLAVLGGLLLVGAVNSWMFWQVLQGPADAAPLPRRALWLRRLLYVYVGWLLIPVPLPDEVGTAFDVVLWVPIVILFAQVLTRSGPAFRLILVITALASTVLSSVLEAVSPDSYADWAAPVLSAVSLALVAAGLAWFLMILIAQRRDGRWTRTTMVLGACQLAALPVTVVLNQLVGFPESVVLSDLLDVLVVFQLVWLARTAHELNRPGTAPDPEPLRSPRPLLALMVLAPLAVIAPEAKPHMTYTWLDADCSSIPLFADTPPRDRRRVYLCLAGNGRFYENIRFWSAGGPRVADQQLLGKGWKSCAAGDGKVRAEALVYLCPEVVARDRPDLLLTAAQLRQREARERARRRQEVADEAAQYVSGCRDPWPALRTSRQVTAVHLPTDWDGYHIFDGRKASLEALYAETIESDSPLVARRGAAMVSTTLEYGATCVTVKVLRTAPPIRRKGWDDVVDADLVLGSGRVYLKGRGIKVGVALPKAGKYRVRLHTRTLDEGVGEDLVVVFPASRSMLLPEVTTSS
;
A
#
# COMPACT_ATOMS: atom_id res chain seq x y z
N MET A 1 9.63 11.43 36.76
CA MET A 1 9.72 12.87 36.43
C MET A 1 11.12 13.32 36.04
N ALA A 2 12.13 13.24 36.91
CA ALA A 2 13.48 13.69 36.56
C ALA A 2 14.00 13.04 35.25
N ALA A 3 13.83 11.72 35.10
CA ALA A 3 14.18 11.00 33.87
C ALA A 3 13.44 11.52 32.62
N VAL A 4 12.14 11.84 32.73
CA VAL A 4 11.34 12.40 31.62
C VAL A 4 11.88 13.78 31.22
N VAL A 5 12.15 14.66 32.18
CA VAL A 5 12.68 16.01 31.92
C VAL A 5 14.05 15.93 31.26
N VAL A 6 14.94 15.07 31.78
CA VAL A 6 16.27 14.84 31.18
C VAL A 6 16.12 14.31 29.75
N ALA A 7 15.24 13.35 29.51
CA ALA A 7 15.02 12.78 28.18
C ALA A 7 14.49 13.82 27.18
N VAL A 8 13.55 14.68 27.60
CA VAL A 8 13.05 15.80 26.79
C VAL A 8 14.17 16.80 26.44
N VAL A 9 15.03 17.15 27.41
CA VAL A 9 16.19 18.02 27.15
C VAL A 9 17.17 17.37 26.17
N VAL A 10 17.48 16.08 26.35
CA VAL A 10 18.35 15.34 25.42
C VAL A 10 17.74 15.28 24.02
N SER A 11 16.43 15.09 23.92
CA SER A 11 15.68 15.11 22.65
C SER A 11 15.77 16.45 21.93
N LEU A 12 15.63 17.57 22.66
CA LEU A 12 15.79 18.92 22.11
C LEU A 12 17.22 19.17 21.60
N VAL A 13 18.24 18.70 22.33
CA VAL A 13 19.65 18.88 21.96
C VAL A 13 20.03 18.05 20.73
N ARG A 14 19.43 16.86 20.57
CA ARG A 14 19.73 15.92 19.47
C ARG A 14 18.84 16.11 18.24
N ASP A 15 17.86 17.01 18.28
CA ASP A 15 16.81 17.14 17.27
C ASP A 15 16.16 15.78 16.95
N SER A 16 15.85 15.01 18.01
CA SER A 16 15.35 13.63 17.90
C SER A 16 14.36 13.30 19.01
N LEU A 17 13.24 12.67 18.66
CA LEU A 17 12.21 12.24 19.62
C LEU A 17 12.56 10.97 20.39
N GLU A 18 13.52 10.17 19.92
CA GLU A 18 13.76 8.83 20.46
C GLU A 18 13.98 8.80 21.99
N PRO A 19 14.86 9.64 22.59
CA PRO A 19 15.10 9.59 24.03
C PRO A 19 13.85 9.86 24.87
N ALA A 20 13.13 10.95 24.59
CA ALA A 20 11.91 11.32 25.32
C ALA A 20 10.81 10.28 25.11
N TRP A 21 10.64 9.80 23.88
CA TRP A 21 9.62 8.82 23.54
C TRP A 21 9.88 7.48 24.24
N THR A 22 11.09 6.93 24.16
CA THR A 22 11.43 5.65 24.81
C THR A 22 11.26 5.72 26.33
N VAL A 23 11.60 6.83 26.97
CA VAL A 23 11.42 6.98 28.43
C VAL A 23 9.95 7.06 28.84
N VAL A 24 9.10 7.68 28.02
CA VAL A 24 7.68 7.91 28.34
C VAL A 24 6.80 6.72 27.94
N GLN A 25 7.06 6.12 26.77
CA GLN A 25 6.22 5.10 26.13
C GLN A 25 6.83 3.67 26.19
N TRP A 26 8.11 3.51 26.52
CA TRP A 26 8.85 2.22 26.59
C TRP A 26 9.06 1.48 25.27
N TYR A 27 8.75 2.10 24.13
CA TYR A 27 9.04 1.61 22.78
C TYR A 27 9.59 2.74 21.90
N PRO A 28 10.19 2.49 20.73
CA PRO A 28 10.70 3.55 19.86
C PRO A 28 9.57 4.34 19.16
N PRO A 29 9.78 5.63 18.82
CA PRO A 29 8.76 6.43 18.17
C PRO A 29 8.36 5.86 16.80
N PRO A 30 7.07 5.94 16.41
CA PRO A 30 6.65 5.61 15.06
C PRO A 30 7.18 6.66 14.07
N ARG A 31 7.46 6.25 12.82
CA ARG A 31 8.02 7.11 11.77
C ARG A 31 7.20 8.39 11.47
N PHE A 32 5.91 8.38 11.78
CA PHE A 32 5.01 9.53 11.58
C PHE A 32 5.26 10.68 12.57
N ALA A 33 6.00 10.44 13.65
CA ALA A 33 6.31 11.50 14.62
C ALA A 33 7.21 12.59 14.03
N ASP A 34 7.94 12.30 12.94
CA ASP A 34 8.85 13.22 12.26
C ASP A 34 8.13 14.32 11.45
N GLU A 35 6.85 14.13 11.11
CA GLU A 35 6.06 15.12 10.35
C GLU A 35 5.39 16.18 11.23
N THR A 36 5.31 15.92 12.53
CA THR A 36 4.69 16.83 13.52
C THR A 36 5.72 17.74 14.17
N SER A 37 5.31 18.94 14.58
CA SER A 37 6.24 19.89 15.21
C SER A 37 6.87 19.29 16.48
N LEU A 38 8.19 19.15 16.49
CA LEU A 38 8.97 18.57 17.59
C LEU A 38 8.55 19.10 18.97
N LEU A 39 8.35 20.42 19.09
CA LEU A 39 7.94 21.07 20.34
C LEU A 39 6.56 20.63 20.84
N ALA A 40 5.59 20.46 19.95
CA ALA A 40 4.26 19.99 20.35
C ALA A 40 4.31 18.54 20.83
N VAL A 41 5.06 17.68 20.13
CA VAL A 41 5.24 16.27 20.53
C VAL A 41 5.95 16.17 21.87
N LEU A 42 7.04 16.92 22.08
CA LEU A 42 7.76 16.94 23.35
C LEU A 42 6.91 17.50 24.50
N GLY A 43 6.07 18.51 24.23
CA GLY A 43 5.08 19.01 25.20
C GLY A 43 4.07 17.93 25.59
N GLY A 44 3.56 17.18 24.61
CA GLY A 44 2.68 16.03 24.83
C GLY A 44 3.36 14.93 25.66
N LEU A 45 4.58 14.54 25.29
CA LEU A 45 5.36 13.54 26.02
C LEU A 45 5.67 13.97 27.46
N LEU A 46 5.90 15.26 27.71
CA LEU A 46 6.11 15.77 29.06
C LEU A 46 4.83 15.66 29.91
N LEU A 47 3.66 15.92 29.31
CA LEU A 47 2.36 15.71 29.97
C LEU A 47 2.11 14.23 30.27
N VAL A 48 2.29 13.35 29.28
CA VAL A 48 2.14 11.89 29.45
C VAL A 48 3.12 11.37 30.50
N GLY A 49 4.39 11.80 30.45
CA GLY A 49 5.40 11.44 31.43
C GLY A 49 5.09 11.95 32.84
N ALA A 50 4.41 13.09 32.97
CA ALA A 50 3.87 13.59 34.25
C ALA A 50 2.78 12.68 34.81
N VAL A 51 1.83 12.31 33.97
CA VAL A 51 0.75 11.38 34.33
C VAL A 51 1.33 10.01 34.71
N ASN A 52 2.24 9.44 33.92
CA ASN A 52 2.89 8.16 34.20
C ASN A 52 3.70 8.21 35.50
N SER A 53 4.45 9.29 35.74
CA SER A 53 5.21 9.43 36.99
C SER A 53 4.30 9.53 38.22
N TRP A 54 3.19 10.26 38.11
CA TRP A 54 2.17 10.32 39.16
C TRP A 54 1.54 8.94 39.38
N MET A 55 1.21 8.21 38.31
CA MET A 55 0.71 6.84 38.38
C MET A 55 1.67 5.92 39.15
N PHE A 56 2.95 5.89 38.77
CA PHE A 56 3.95 5.07 39.47
C PHE A 56 4.06 5.44 40.94
N TRP A 57 4.05 6.73 41.25
CA TRP A 57 4.03 7.19 42.62
C TRP A 57 2.82 6.63 43.38
N GLN A 58 1.63 6.65 42.78
CA GLN A 58 0.43 6.07 43.41
C GLN A 58 0.50 4.55 43.57
N VAL A 59 1.02 3.83 42.57
CA VAL A 59 1.13 2.37 42.59
C VAL A 59 2.18 1.89 43.60
N LEU A 60 3.29 2.62 43.73
CA LEU A 60 4.41 2.29 44.62
C LEU A 60 4.20 2.74 46.06
N GLN A 61 3.15 3.52 46.36
CA GLN A 61 2.76 3.78 47.75
C GLN A 61 2.32 2.46 48.40
N GLY A 62 3.27 1.86 49.12
CA GLY A 62 3.07 0.62 49.87
C GLY A 62 1.86 0.71 50.80
N PRO A 63 1.33 -0.43 51.26
CA PRO A 63 0.12 -0.47 52.10
C PRO A 63 0.14 0.47 53.30
N ALA A 64 -0.98 1.15 53.54
CA ALA A 64 -1.27 1.73 54.84
C ALA A 64 -1.38 0.61 55.89
N ASP A 65 -1.06 0.97 57.14
CA ASP A 65 -0.82 0.08 58.28
C ASP A 65 -1.62 -1.24 58.29
N ALA A 66 -0.87 -2.31 58.58
CA ALA A 66 -1.27 -3.70 58.39
C ALA A 66 -2.26 -4.21 59.45
N ALA A 67 -3.52 -3.78 59.36
CA ALA A 67 -4.60 -4.56 59.99
C ALA A 67 -4.65 -5.98 59.36
N PRO A 68 -4.86 -7.04 60.17
CA PRO A 68 -4.92 -8.40 59.66
C PRO A 68 -6.10 -8.57 58.68
N LEU A 69 -5.80 -9.05 57.47
CA LEU A 69 -6.79 -9.30 56.43
C LEU A 69 -7.37 -10.72 56.52
N PRO A 70 -8.65 -10.92 56.22
CA PRO A 70 -9.17 -12.26 55.95
C PRO A 70 -8.49 -12.85 54.70
N ARG A 71 -8.29 -14.17 54.69
CA ARG A 71 -7.55 -14.90 53.63
C ARG A 71 -7.99 -14.55 52.21
N ARG A 72 -9.29 -14.37 51.97
CA ARG A 72 -9.85 -13.99 50.65
C ARG A 72 -9.41 -12.60 50.20
N ALA A 73 -9.45 -11.62 51.10
CA ALA A 73 -9.01 -10.26 50.80
C ALA A 73 -7.49 -10.18 50.61
N LEU A 74 -6.72 -11.01 51.32
CA LEU A 74 -5.27 -11.15 51.08
C LEU A 74 -4.96 -11.65 49.67
N TRP A 75 -5.67 -12.68 49.20
CA TRP A 75 -5.50 -13.18 47.84
C TRP A 75 -5.95 -12.18 46.79
N LEU A 76 -7.10 -11.52 46.99
CA LEU A 76 -7.55 -10.46 46.09
C LEU A 76 -6.51 -9.36 45.97
N ARG A 77 -5.97 -8.90 47.10
CA ARG A 77 -4.93 -7.88 47.14
C ARG A 77 -3.68 -8.30 46.36
N ARG A 78 -3.21 -9.54 46.57
CA ARG A 78 -2.05 -10.07 45.83
C ARG A 78 -2.31 -10.12 44.33
N LEU A 79 -3.45 -10.66 43.92
CA LEU A 79 -3.81 -10.78 42.50
C LEU A 79 -3.96 -9.41 41.83
N LEU A 80 -4.54 -8.43 42.53
CA LEU A 80 -4.62 -7.06 42.02
C LEU A 80 -3.23 -6.46 41.78
N TYR A 81 -2.27 -6.64 42.70
CA TYR A 81 -0.90 -6.18 42.48
C TYR A 81 -0.17 -6.94 41.38
N VAL A 82 -0.39 -8.27 41.26
CA VAL A 82 0.14 -9.06 40.16
C VAL A 82 -0.42 -8.56 38.83
N TYR A 83 -1.72 -8.25 38.76
CA TYR A 83 -2.35 -7.70 37.56
C TYR A 83 -1.87 -6.28 37.24
N VAL A 84 -1.67 -5.43 38.25
CA VAL A 84 -1.03 -4.12 38.05
C VAL A 84 0.40 -4.28 37.52
N GLY A 85 1.18 -5.24 38.03
CA GLY A 85 2.50 -5.54 37.51
C GLY A 85 2.48 -6.05 36.07
N TRP A 86 1.53 -6.93 35.75
CA TRP A 86 1.28 -7.43 34.40
C TRP A 86 0.99 -6.30 33.41
N LEU A 87 0.09 -5.38 33.77
CA LEU A 87 -0.24 -4.21 32.94
C LEU A 87 0.90 -3.18 32.81
N LEU A 88 1.87 -3.15 33.73
CA LEU A 88 3.00 -2.22 33.71
C LEU A 88 4.21 -2.76 32.95
N ILE A 89 4.36 -4.08 32.83
CA ILE A 89 5.51 -4.70 32.19
C ILE A 89 5.09 -5.09 30.78
N PRO A 90 5.57 -4.38 29.72
CA PRO A 90 5.33 -4.81 28.36
C PRO A 90 6.09 -6.12 28.12
N VAL A 91 5.41 -7.25 28.28
CA VAL A 91 5.98 -8.57 27.97
C VAL A 91 5.63 -8.90 26.52
N PRO A 92 6.64 -9.11 25.64
CA PRO A 92 6.40 -9.49 24.24
C PRO A 92 5.98 -10.97 24.16
N LEU A 93 4.79 -11.29 24.67
CA LEU A 93 4.17 -12.60 24.50
C LEU A 93 3.37 -12.62 23.19
N PRO A 94 3.19 -13.80 22.57
CA PRO A 94 2.17 -13.97 21.54
C PRO A 94 0.80 -13.53 22.07
N ASP A 95 0.00 -12.89 21.22
CA ASP A 95 -1.28 -12.29 21.60
C ASP A 95 -2.20 -13.31 22.30
N GLU A 96 -2.22 -14.56 21.82
CA GLU A 96 -3.05 -15.62 22.40
C GLU A 96 -2.63 -15.96 23.84
N VAL A 97 -1.32 -15.91 24.11
CA VAL A 97 -0.77 -16.16 25.45
C VAL A 97 -1.06 -14.98 26.37
N GLY A 98 -0.94 -13.75 25.86
CA GLY A 98 -1.30 -12.53 26.59
C GLY A 98 -2.77 -12.55 27.02
N THR A 99 -3.68 -12.78 26.08
CA THR A 99 -5.12 -12.88 26.33
C THR A 99 -5.46 -14.01 27.30
N ALA A 100 -4.85 -15.19 27.14
CA ALA A 100 -5.05 -16.30 28.07
C ALA A 100 -4.60 -15.93 29.50
N PHE A 101 -3.46 -15.26 29.64
CA PHE A 101 -2.96 -14.81 30.93
C PHE A 101 -3.88 -13.77 31.58
N ASP A 102 -4.40 -12.81 30.80
CA ASP A 102 -5.39 -11.84 31.26
C ASP A 102 -6.64 -12.53 31.80
N VAL A 103 -7.21 -13.49 31.06
CA VAL A 103 -8.38 -14.25 31.51
C VAL A 103 -8.08 -15.03 32.80
N VAL A 104 -6.94 -15.74 32.84
CA VAL A 104 -6.54 -16.56 33.99
C VAL A 104 -6.35 -15.71 35.25
N LEU A 105 -5.84 -14.49 35.11
CA LEU A 105 -5.59 -13.60 36.23
C LEU A 105 -6.85 -12.83 36.66
N TRP A 106 -7.68 -12.41 35.70
CA TRP A 106 -8.85 -11.58 35.94
C TRP A 106 -10.06 -12.34 36.50
N VAL A 107 -10.30 -13.57 36.05
CA VAL A 107 -11.42 -14.40 36.54
C VAL A 107 -11.38 -14.60 38.07
N PRO A 108 -10.24 -15.00 38.68
CA PRO A 108 -10.12 -15.08 40.14
C PRO A 108 -10.31 -13.72 40.84
N ILE A 109 -9.83 -12.62 40.24
CA ILE A 109 -10.00 -11.26 40.79
C ILE A 109 -11.49 -10.92 40.90
N VAL A 110 -12.27 -11.11 39.83
CA VAL A 110 -13.71 -10.87 39.81
C VAL A 110 -14.43 -11.69 40.88
N ILE A 111 -14.14 -12.99 40.97
CA ILE A 111 -14.77 -13.90 41.93
C ILE A 111 -14.45 -13.46 43.36
N LEU A 112 -13.18 -13.17 43.65
CA LEU A 112 -12.76 -12.73 44.97
C LEU A 112 -13.31 -11.35 45.34
N PHE A 113 -13.42 -10.42 44.38
CA PHE A 113 -14.09 -9.14 44.58
C PHE A 113 -15.53 -9.35 45.05
N ALA A 114 -16.30 -10.16 44.32
CA ALA A 114 -17.69 -10.46 44.68
C ALA A 114 -17.79 -11.08 46.08
N GLN A 115 -16.82 -11.91 46.47
CA GLN A 115 -16.78 -12.53 47.80
C GLN A 115 -16.40 -11.55 48.92
N VAL A 116 -15.47 -10.63 48.66
CA VAL A 116 -15.00 -9.63 49.64
C VAL A 116 -16.04 -8.55 49.90
N LEU A 117 -16.87 -8.22 48.91
CA LEU A 117 -17.95 -7.23 49.00
C LEU A 117 -19.17 -7.80 49.74
N THR A 118 -19.01 -8.06 51.04
CA THR A 118 -19.98 -8.82 51.85
C THR A 118 -21.28 -8.08 52.14
N ARG A 119 -21.31 -6.75 52.01
CA ARG A 119 -22.55 -5.97 52.21
C ARG A 119 -23.54 -6.06 51.04
N SER A 120 -23.10 -6.58 49.89
CA SER A 120 -23.98 -6.81 48.75
C SER A 120 -24.73 -8.13 48.91
N GLY A 121 -26.03 -8.14 48.61
CA GLY A 121 -26.84 -9.37 48.61
C GLY A 121 -26.33 -10.41 47.58
N PRO A 122 -26.68 -11.70 47.73
CA PRO A 122 -26.17 -12.78 46.89
C PRO A 122 -26.52 -12.59 45.40
N ALA A 123 -27.74 -12.12 45.09
CA ALA A 123 -28.15 -11.85 43.72
C ALA A 123 -27.29 -10.77 43.05
N PHE A 124 -26.96 -9.69 43.78
CA PHE A 124 -26.09 -8.63 43.26
C PHE A 124 -24.69 -9.16 42.93
N ARG A 125 -24.14 -10.02 43.79
CA ARG A 125 -22.83 -10.64 43.57
C ARG A 125 -22.83 -11.58 42.37
N LEU A 126 -23.91 -12.35 42.20
CA LEU A 126 -24.06 -13.23 41.03
C LEU A 126 -24.09 -12.42 39.74
N ILE A 127 -24.91 -11.37 39.68
CA ILE A 127 -25.00 -10.49 38.52
C ILE A 127 -23.64 -9.83 38.25
N LEU A 128 -22.96 -9.34 39.29
CA LEU A 128 -21.61 -8.75 39.17
C LEU A 128 -20.62 -9.73 38.53
N VAL A 129 -20.61 -11.00 38.95
CA VAL A 129 -19.71 -12.01 38.37
C VAL A 129 -20.08 -12.32 36.94
N ILE A 130 -21.38 -12.52 36.64
CA ILE A 130 -21.84 -12.85 35.29
C ILE A 130 -21.50 -11.72 34.30
N THR A 131 -21.78 -10.47 34.65
CA THR A 131 -21.50 -9.34 33.76
C THR A 131 -20.00 -9.15 33.52
N ALA A 132 -19.16 -9.35 34.55
CA ALA A 132 -17.71 -9.31 34.38
C ALA A 132 -17.23 -10.43 33.45
N LEU A 133 -17.62 -11.67 33.72
CA LEU A 133 -17.19 -12.85 32.95
C LEU A 133 -17.68 -12.76 31.50
N ALA A 134 -18.90 -12.28 31.28
CA ALA A 134 -19.40 -12.00 29.94
C ALA A 134 -18.50 -10.97 29.25
N SER A 135 -18.20 -9.84 29.89
CA SER A 135 -17.36 -8.81 29.26
C SER A 135 -15.93 -9.26 28.98
N THR A 136 -15.31 -10.09 29.83
CA THR A 136 -13.89 -10.45 29.70
C THR A 136 -13.66 -11.76 28.97
N VAL A 137 -14.35 -12.84 29.40
CA VAL A 137 -14.12 -14.18 28.85
C VAL A 137 -14.75 -14.31 27.48
N LEU A 138 -16.00 -13.85 27.30
CA LEU A 138 -16.65 -13.96 26.00
C LEU A 138 -15.97 -13.07 24.95
N SER A 139 -15.49 -11.87 25.32
CA SER A 139 -14.69 -11.04 24.42
C SER A 139 -13.40 -11.75 23.99
N SER A 140 -12.66 -12.31 24.95
CA SER A 140 -11.42 -13.05 24.67
C SER A 140 -11.65 -14.29 23.80
N VAL A 141 -12.77 -15.00 24.01
CA VAL A 141 -13.14 -16.16 23.18
C VAL A 141 -13.49 -15.73 21.77
N LEU A 142 -14.23 -14.63 21.60
CA LEU A 142 -14.56 -14.11 20.27
C LEU A 142 -13.31 -13.67 19.50
N GLU A 143 -12.32 -13.08 20.18
CA GLU A 143 -11.03 -12.72 19.58
C GLU A 143 -10.19 -13.95 19.20
N ALA A 144 -10.21 -15.01 20.02
CA ALA A 144 -9.46 -16.23 19.75
C ALA A 144 -10.10 -17.11 18.65
N VAL A 145 -11.40 -16.94 18.40
CA VAL A 145 -12.10 -17.67 17.34
C VAL A 145 -11.68 -17.10 15.99
N SER A 146 -11.30 -17.97 15.05
CA SER A 146 -10.90 -17.54 13.71
C SER A 146 -12.01 -16.73 13.04
N PRO A 147 -11.69 -15.65 12.29
CA PRO A 147 -12.67 -14.85 11.55
C PRO A 147 -13.60 -15.67 10.65
N ASP A 148 -13.11 -16.79 10.13
CA ASP A 148 -13.87 -17.70 9.28
C ASP A 148 -15.07 -18.33 10.00
N SER A 149 -15.00 -18.49 11.34
CA SER A 149 -16.06 -19.11 12.13
C SER A 149 -17.28 -18.22 12.34
N TYR A 150 -17.15 -16.91 12.14
CA TYR A 150 -18.25 -15.94 12.19
C TYR A 150 -18.41 -15.15 10.89
N ALA A 151 -17.78 -15.61 9.80
CA ALA A 151 -17.98 -15.02 8.48
C ALA A 151 -19.45 -15.08 8.00
N ASP A 152 -20.20 -16.09 8.47
CA ASP A 152 -21.63 -16.25 8.20
C ASP A 152 -22.51 -15.33 9.06
N TRP A 153 -21.95 -14.68 10.08
CA TRP A 153 -22.69 -13.74 10.92
C TRP A 153 -22.83 -12.44 10.15
N ALA A 154 -24.08 -12.01 9.91
CA ALA A 154 -24.31 -10.70 9.32
C ALA A 154 -23.66 -9.61 10.19
N ALA A 155 -23.03 -8.61 9.56
CA ALA A 155 -22.44 -7.44 10.22
C ALA A 155 -23.27 -6.86 11.39
N PRO A 156 -24.62 -6.72 11.32
CA PRO A 156 -25.41 -6.24 12.45
C PRO A 156 -25.34 -7.14 13.70
N VAL A 157 -25.19 -8.45 13.54
CA VAL A 157 -25.09 -9.40 14.68
C VAL A 157 -23.78 -9.19 15.43
N LEU A 158 -22.65 -9.12 14.71
CA LEU A 158 -21.35 -8.86 15.31
C LEU A 158 -21.32 -7.50 16.02
N SER A 159 -21.91 -6.47 15.40
CA SER A 159 -22.05 -5.15 16.03
C SER A 159 -22.90 -5.21 17.31
N ALA A 160 -24.02 -5.93 17.29
CA ALA A 160 -24.89 -6.07 18.46
C ALA A 160 -24.20 -6.84 19.60
N VAL A 161 -23.45 -7.90 19.28
CA VAL A 161 -22.67 -8.68 20.26
C VAL A 161 -21.57 -7.80 20.87
N SER A 162 -20.80 -7.09 20.06
CA SER A 162 -19.78 -6.15 20.54
C SER A 162 -20.39 -5.09 21.47
N LEU A 163 -21.52 -4.48 21.08
CA LEU A 163 -22.21 -3.51 21.91
C LEU A 163 -22.70 -4.09 23.23
N ALA A 164 -23.22 -5.31 23.21
CA ALA A 164 -23.67 -6.01 24.42
C ALA A 164 -22.49 -6.31 25.37
N LEU A 165 -21.31 -6.65 24.86
CA LEU A 165 -20.11 -6.87 25.65
C LEU A 165 -19.59 -5.57 26.29
N VAL A 166 -19.56 -4.48 25.53
CA VAL A 166 -19.21 -3.15 26.06
C VAL A 166 -20.19 -2.73 27.15
N ALA A 167 -21.50 -2.90 26.92
CA ALA A 167 -22.52 -2.60 27.90
C ALA A 167 -22.39 -3.47 29.17
N ALA A 168 -22.06 -4.76 29.02
CA ALA A 168 -21.79 -5.65 30.14
C ALA A 168 -20.56 -5.21 30.95
N GLY A 169 -19.49 -4.78 30.29
CA GLY A 169 -18.29 -4.24 30.94
C GLY A 169 -18.57 -2.96 31.72
N LEU A 170 -19.32 -2.02 31.12
CA LEU A 170 -19.76 -0.79 31.79
C LEU A 170 -20.67 -1.08 32.99
N ALA A 171 -21.63 -1.99 32.84
CA ALA A 171 -22.53 -2.38 33.91
C ALA A 171 -21.76 -3.04 35.07
N TRP A 172 -20.82 -3.95 34.76
CA TRP A 172 -19.94 -4.55 35.74
C TRP A 172 -19.14 -3.50 36.51
N PHE A 173 -18.49 -2.57 35.80
CA PHE A 173 -17.64 -1.56 36.42
C PHE A 173 -18.47 -0.56 37.26
N LEU A 174 -19.67 -0.19 36.81
CA LEU A 174 -20.58 0.61 37.62
C LEU A 174 -21.00 -0.14 38.91
N MET A 175 -21.32 -1.43 38.79
CA MET A 175 -21.69 -2.26 39.94
C MET A 175 -20.55 -2.41 40.94
N ILE A 176 -19.29 -2.57 40.50
CA ILE A 176 -18.15 -2.66 41.42
C ILE A 176 -17.98 -1.38 42.22
N LEU A 177 -18.12 -0.21 41.60
CA LEU A 177 -18.06 1.08 42.29
C LEU A 177 -19.20 1.22 43.31
N ILE A 178 -20.44 0.85 42.94
CA ILE A 178 -21.56 0.86 43.89
C ILE A 178 -21.28 -0.04 45.09
N ALA A 179 -20.72 -1.23 44.85
CA ALA A 179 -20.39 -2.16 45.92
C ALA A 179 -19.25 -1.65 46.82
N GLN A 180 -18.19 -1.09 46.24
CA GLN A 180 -17.08 -0.46 46.97
C GLN A 180 -17.59 0.69 47.86
N ARG A 181 -18.47 1.53 47.33
CA ARG A 181 -19.11 2.62 48.09
C ARG A 181 -19.95 2.10 49.26
N ARG A 182 -20.75 1.05 49.07
CA ARG A 182 -21.59 0.44 50.12
C ARG A 182 -20.75 -0.20 51.23
N ASP A 183 -19.62 -0.80 50.86
CA ASP A 183 -18.72 -1.43 51.82
C ASP A 183 -17.98 -0.40 52.70
N GLY A 184 -17.72 0.79 52.16
CA GLY A 184 -17.21 1.94 52.93
C GLY A 184 -15.71 1.91 53.25
N ARG A 185 -14.97 0.88 52.80
CA ARG A 185 -13.51 0.80 52.98
C ARG A 185 -12.72 1.70 52.04
N TRP A 186 -13.26 1.93 50.85
CA TRP A 186 -12.59 2.66 49.78
C TRP A 186 -12.80 4.16 49.92
N THR A 187 -11.73 4.94 49.74
CA THR A 187 -11.81 6.41 49.80
C THR A 187 -12.57 7.00 48.63
N ARG A 188 -13.04 8.25 48.82
CA ARG A 188 -13.56 9.07 47.74
C ARG A 188 -12.58 9.19 46.56
N THR A 189 -11.28 9.27 46.83
CA THR A 189 -10.25 9.34 45.78
C THR A 189 -10.23 8.07 44.92
N THR A 190 -10.21 6.88 45.54
CA THR A 190 -10.27 5.62 44.78
C THR A 190 -11.57 5.52 43.98
N MET A 191 -12.69 5.93 44.57
CA MET A 191 -13.99 5.97 43.89
C MET A 191 -14.02 6.91 42.68
N VAL A 192 -13.40 8.10 42.78
CA VAL A 192 -13.29 9.05 41.67
C VAL A 192 -12.42 8.48 40.56
N LEU A 193 -11.28 7.87 40.89
CA LEU A 193 -10.41 7.24 39.88
C LEU A 193 -11.12 6.11 39.14
N GLY A 194 -11.89 5.30 39.85
CA GLY A 194 -12.75 4.30 39.23
C GLY A 194 -13.83 4.95 38.33
N ALA A 195 -14.47 6.03 38.77
CA ALA A 195 -15.44 6.74 37.93
C ALA A 195 -14.80 7.36 36.68
N CYS A 196 -13.57 7.87 36.77
CA CYS A 196 -12.79 8.34 35.61
C CYS A 196 -12.52 7.20 34.63
N GLN A 197 -12.14 6.01 35.12
CA GLN A 197 -11.99 4.82 34.28
C GLN A 197 -13.31 4.41 33.60
N LEU A 198 -14.42 4.43 34.34
CA LEU A 198 -15.73 4.14 33.78
C LEU A 198 -16.10 5.11 32.65
N ALA A 199 -15.76 6.40 32.80
CA ALA A 199 -16.01 7.43 31.79
C ALA A 199 -15.04 7.35 30.59
N ALA A 200 -13.83 6.83 30.79
CA ALA A 200 -12.87 6.64 29.71
C ALA A 200 -13.39 5.66 28.64
N LEU A 201 -14.04 4.57 29.06
CA LEU A 201 -14.54 3.51 28.17
C LEU A 201 -15.53 4.01 27.07
N PRO A 202 -16.59 4.80 27.36
CA PRO A 202 -17.45 5.32 26.31
C PRO A 202 -16.80 6.46 25.52
N VAL A 203 -15.90 7.24 26.14
CA VAL A 203 -15.20 8.33 25.47
C VAL A 203 -14.32 7.80 24.33
N THR A 204 -13.66 6.65 24.52
CA THR A 204 -12.87 6.02 23.46
C THR A 204 -13.73 5.65 22.25
N VAL A 205 -14.89 5.03 22.50
CA VAL A 205 -15.86 4.62 21.47
C VAL A 205 -16.41 5.84 20.74
N VAL A 206 -16.82 6.88 21.46
CA VAL A 206 -17.40 8.10 20.89
C VAL A 206 -16.37 8.88 20.08
N LEU A 207 -15.14 9.05 20.58
CA LEU A 207 -14.08 9.75 19.86
C LEU A 207 -13.70 9.02 18.57
N ASN A 208 -13.63 7.69 18.60
CA ASN A 208 -13.34 6.90 17.41
C ASN A 208 -14.43 7.06 16.33
N GLN A 209 -15.70 7.18 16.72
CA GLN A 209 -16.82 7.35 15.79
C GLN A 209 -16.98 8.79 15.28
N LEU A 210 -16.86 9.79 16.15
CA LEU A 210 -17.20 11.17 15.81
C LEU A 210 -16.24 11.81 14.81
N VAL A 211 -14.95 11.49 14.91
CA VAL A 211 -13.96 12.31 14.21
C VAL A 211 -13.51 11.72 12.88
N GLY A 212 -13.92 10.48 12.56
CA GLY A 212 -13.60 9.83 11.28
C GLY A 212 -12.12 9.92 10.91
N PHE A 213 -11.24 10.04 11.91
CA PHE A 213 -9.84 10.34 11.68
C PHE A 213 -9.17 9.10 11.10
N PRO A 214 -8.42 9.24 9.98
CA PRO A 214 -7.52 8.19 9.55
C PRO A 214 -6.44 8.03 10.62
N GLU A 215 -6.54 6.96 11.41
CA GLU A 215 -5.51 6.38 12.31
C GLU A 215 -4.40 7.34 12.76
N SER A 216 -4.76 8.50 13.32
CA SER A 216 -3.75 9.37 13.90
C SER A 216 -3.30 8.70 15.19
N VAL A 217 -2.09 8.16 15.16
CA VAL A 217 -1.30 7.59 16.28
C VAL A 217 -1.59 8.31 17.61
N VAL A 218 -1.72 9.64 17.56
CA VAL A 218 -2.03 10.53 18.68
C VAL A 218 -3.28 10.15 19.47
N LEU A 219 -4.36 9.68 18.82
CA LEU A 219 -5.59 9.33 19.55
C LEU A 219 -5.45 7.97 20.24
N SER A 220 -4.88 6.96 19.59
CA SER A 220 -4.59 5.67 20.24
C SER A 220 -3.69 5.88 21.46
N ASP A 221 -2.64 6.69 21.31
CA ASP A 221 -1.73 7.02 22.40
C ASP A 221 -2.43 7.82 23.52
N LEU A 222 -3.36 8.72 23.19
CA LEU A 222 -4.17 9.44 24.18
C LEU A 222 -5.15 8.52 24.93
N LEU A 223 -5.65 7.47 24.26
CA LEU A 223 -6.49 6.47 24.91
C LEU A 223 -5.68 5.57 25.84
N ASP A 224 -4.42 5.28 25.52
CA ASP A 224 -3.50 4.60 26.44
C ASP A 224 -3.24 5.42 27.71
N VAL A 225 -3.25 6.75 27.64
CA VAL A 225 -3.18 7.61 28.84
C VAL A 225 -4.36 7.34 29.79
N LEU A 226 -5.52 6.92 29.29
CA LEU A 226 -6.67 6.62 30.15
C LEU A 226 -6.48 5.32 30.96
N VAL A 227 -5.66 4.39 30.49
CA VAL A 227 -5.31 3.13 31.20
C VAL A 227 -4.65 3.44 32.57
N VAL A 228 -4.03 4.60 32.71
CA VAL A 228 -3.49 5.09 33.99
C VAL A 228 -4.56 5.10 35.08
N PHE A 229 -5.80 5.49 34.78
CA PHE A 229 -6.87 5.51 35.78
C PHE A 229 -7.21 4.10 36.26
N GLN A 230 -7.23 3.12 35.36
CA GLN A 230 -7.40 1.70 35.72
C GLN A 230 -6.28 1.21 36.64
N LEU A 231 -5.03 1.45 36.26
CA LEU A 231 -3.84 1.04 37.02
C LEU A 231 -3.85 1.62 38.43
N VAL A 232 -4.07 2.94 38.56
CA VAL A 232 -4.13 3.59 39.86
C VAL A 232 -5.34 3.12 40.66
N TRP A 233 -6.51 2.97 40.04
CA TRP A 233 -7.71 2.46 40.71
C TRP A 233 -7.50 1.05 41.28
N LEU A 234 -6.88 0.14 40.51
CA LEU A 234 -6.59 -1.22 40.95
C LEU A 234 -5.57 -1.25 42.09
N ALA A 235 -4.47 -0.51 41.97
CA ALA A 235 -3.44 -0.44 43.00
C ALA A 235 -3.99 0.16 44.31
N ARG A 236 -4.76 1.25 44.21
CA ARG A 236 -5.40 1.86 45.39
C ARG A 236 -6.50 0.99 45.97
N THR A 237 -7.28 0.29 45.13
CA THR A 237 -8.23 -0.72 45.60
C THR A 237 -7.51 -1.77 46.43
N ALA A 238 -6.39 -2.32 45.91
CA ALA A 238 -5.60 -3.33 46.60
C ALA A 238 -5.05 -2.82 47.94
N HIS A 239 -4.57 -1.58 47.95
CA HIS A 239 -4.06 -0.90 49.15
C HIS A 239 -5.15 -0.70 50.21
N GLU A 240 -6.36 -0.31 49.81
CA GLU A 240 -7.44 0.05 50.73
C GLU A 240 -8.26 -1.14 51.25
N LEU A 241 -8.01 -2.35 50.76
CA LEU A 241 -8.68 -3.58 51.24
C LEU A 241 -8.54 -3.82 52.75
N ASN A 242 -7.44 -3.32 53.35
CA ASN A 242 -7.13 -3.45 54.77
C ASN A 242 -7.89 -2.46 55.66
N ARG A 243 -8.52 -1.42 55.08
CA ARG A 243 -9.20 -0.43 55.92
C ARG A 243 -10.43 -1.05 56.57
N PRO A 244 -10.66 -0.81 57.87
CA PRO A 244 -11.93 -1.17 58.48
C PRO A 244 -13.03 -0.40 57.76
N GLY A 245 -14.10 -1.09 57.39
CA GLY A 245 -15.23 -0.45 56.73
C GLY A 245 -15.94 0.47 57.70
N THR A 246 -15.60 1.76 57.70
CA THR A 246 -16.41 2.78 58.35
C THR A 246 -17.80 2.71 57.74
N ALA A 247 -18.81 2.44 58.56
CA ALA A 247 -20.19 2.57 58.12
C ALA A 247 -20.34 3.98 57.54
N PRO A 248 -20.73 4.14 56.27
CA PRO A 248 -20.91 5.48 55.72
C PRO A 248 -21.99 6.17 56.55
N ASP A 249 -21.73 7.42 56.97
CA ASP A 249 -22.79 8.28 57.46
C ASP A 249 -23.93 8.27 56.43
N PRO A 250 -25.20 8.15 56.86
CA PRO A 250 -26.35 8.12 55.97
C PRO A 250 -26.60 9.52 55.38
N GLU A 251 -25.65 10.06 54.63
CA GLU A 251 -25.92 11.21 53.77
C GLU A 251 -26.83 10.74 52.62
N PRO A 252 -28.02 11.33 52.44
CA PRO A 252 -28.93 10.96 51.37
C PRO A 252 -28.26 11.21 50.03
N LEU A 253 -28.19 10.16 49.20
CA LEU A 253 -27.75 10.27 47.81
C LEU A 253 -28.66 11.26 47.07
N ARG A 254 -28.23 12.51 46.88
CA ARG A 254 -28.62 13.30 45.71
C ARG A 254 -27.97 12.63 44.50
N SER A 255 -28.63 11.62 43.95
CA SER A 255 -28.14 10.93 42.75
C SER A 255 -28.14 11.92 41.58
N PRO A 256 -27.02 12.14 40.89
CA PRO A 256 -27.00 12.90 39.65
C PRO A 256 -27.51 11.99 38.52
N ARG A 257 -28.81 11.65 38.57
CA ARG A 257 -29.52 10.90 37.54
C ARG A 257 -29.35 11.47 36.11
N PRO A 258 -29.29 12.80 35.87
CA PRO A 258 -29.14 13.28 34.50
C PRO A 258 -27.74 13.03 33.90
N LEU A 259 -26.67 13.07 34.70
CA LEU A 259 -25.30 12.85 34.22
C LEU A 259 -25.04 11.39 33.83
N LEU A 260 -25.64 10.45 34.56
CA LEU A 260 -25.47 9.02 34.31
C LEU A 260 -26.27 8.56 33.08
N ALA A 261 -27.45 9.14 32.86
CA ALA A 261 -28.23 8.89 31.66
C ALA A 261 -27.56 9.47 30.40
N LEU A 262 -26.98 10.68 30.49
CA LEU A 262 -26.26 11.31 29.38
C LEU A 262 -24.99 10.53 28.99
N MET A 263 -24.21 10.06 29.97
CA MET A 263 -22.97 9.29 29.70
C MET A 263 -23.23 7.89 29.12
N VAL A 264 -24.38 7.26 29.43
CA VAL A 264 -24.70 5.91 28.93
C VAL A 264 -25.47 5.96 27.60
N LEU A 265 -26.35 6.94 27.40
CA LEU A 265 -27.22 7.00 26.20
C LEU A 265 -26.58 7.75 25.01
N ALA A 266 -25.68 8.71 25.25
CA ALA A 266 -25.01 9.44 24.16
C ALA A 266 -24.12 8.54 23.26
N PRO A 267 -23.35 7.56 23.78
CA PRO A 267 -22.60 6.64 22.93
C PRO A 267 -23.50 5.73 22.10
N LEU A 268 -24.62 5.28 22.67
CA LEU A 268 -25.55 4.35 22.01
C LEU A 268 -26.28 4.97 20.81
N ALA A 269 -26.44 6.30 20.78
CA ALA A 269 -27.10 7.02 19.68
C ALA A 269 -26.19 7.28 18.46
N VAL A 270 -24.86 7.15 18.62
CA VAL A 270 -23.87 7.46 17.57
C VAL A 270 -23.41 6.20 16.81
N ILE A 271 -23.75 5.00 17.30
CA ILE A 271 -23.37 3.73 16.67
C ILE A 271 -24.38 3.39 15.57
N ALA A 272 -24.33 4.12 14.45
CA ALA A 272 -24.84 3.68 13.16
C ALA A 272 -23.77 2.80 12.47
N PRO A 273 -24.15 1.79 11.67
CA PRO A 273 -23.23 0.74 11.27
C PRO A 273 -22.44 1.17 10.04
N GLU A 274 -21.16 1.49 10.19
CA GLU A 274 -20.19 1.41 9.08
C GLU A 274 -18.75 1.52 9.60
N ALA A 275 -18.30 0.50 10.33
CA ALA A 275 -16.89 0.34 10.65
C ALA A 275 -16.16 -0.25 9.42
N LYS A 276 -15.26 0.55 8.84
CA LYS A 276 -14.42 0.14 7.70
C LYS A 276 -13.41 -0.93 8.14
N PRO A 277 -13.05 -1.89 7.27
CA PRO A 277 -12.04 -2.90 7.56
C PRO A 277 -10.66 -2.24 7.80
N HIS A 278 -10.00 -2.63 8.89
CA HIS A 278 -8.62 -2.24 9.18
C HIS A 278 -7.66 -2.98 8.24
N MET A 279 -6.78 -2.22 7.58
CA MET A 279 -5.67 -2.72 6.77
C MET A 279 -4.39 -2.52 7.57
N THR A 280 -3.55 -3.55 7.69
CA THR A 280 -2.24 -3.41 8.32
C THR A 280 -1.20 -2.90 7.32
N TYR A 281 -1.49 -3.06 6.02
CA TYR A 281 -0.74 -2.50 4.90
C TYR A 281 -1.70 -1.78 3.97
N THR A 282 -1.79 -0.46 4.05
CA THR A 282 -2.44 0.26 2.96
C THR A 282 -1.53 0.18 1.73
N TRP A 283 -2.07 -0.30 0.62
CA TRP A 283 -1.50 -0.17 -0.72
C TRP A 283 -1.19 1.29 -1.14
N LEU A 284 -1.58 2.28 -0.33
CA LEU A 284 -1.21 3.69 -0.44
C LEU A 284 0.14 3.99 0.25
N ASP A 285 0.47 3.30 1.36
CA ASP A 285 1.72 3.47 2.11
C ASP A 285 2.87 2.58 1.59
N ALA A 286 2.52 1.53 0.84
CA ALA A 286 3.49 0.75 0.07
C ALA A 286 3.58 1.32 -1.34
N ASP A 287 4.80 1.65 -1.78
CA ASP A 287 5.11 2.05 -3.15
C ASP A 287 4.93 0.85 -4.10
N CYS A 288 3.70 0.33 -4.22
CA CYS A 288 3.30 -0.78 -5.08
C CYS A 288 3.37 -0.38 -6.58
N SER A 289 3.88 0.82 -6.88
CA SER A 289 4.18 1.29 -8.23
C SER A 289 5.33 0.51 -8.87
N SER A 290 6.26 0.00 -8.06
CA SER A 290 7.42 -0.77 -8.51
C SER A 290 7.52 -2.09 -7.75
N ILE A 291 6.92 -3.14 -8.34
CA ILE A 291 6.95 -4.47 -7.75
C ILE A 291 8.20 -5.21 -8.28
N PRO A 292 9.22 -5.47 -7.44
CA PRO A 292 10.38 -6.25 -7.85
C PRO A 292 9.96 -7.68 -8.17
N LEU A 293 10.68 -8.35 -9.09
CA LEU A 293 10.46 -9.77 -9.38
C LEU A 293 10.75 -10.64 -8.15
N PHE A 294 10.19 -11.85 -8.11
CA PHE A 294 10.34 -12.77 -6.99
C PHE A 294 11.80 -12.99 -6.58
N ALA A 295 12.67 -13.26 -7.55
CA ALA A 295 14.07 -13.56 -7.30
C ALA A 295 14.88 -12.35 -6.79
N ASP A 296 14.39 -11.14 -7.07
CA ASP A 296 14.98 -9.89 -6.60
C ASP A 296 14.33 -9.40 -5.28
N THR A 297 13.29 -10.10 -4.80
CA THR A 297 12.54 -9.72 -3.59
C THR A 297 13.10 -10.44 -2.34
N PRO A 298 13.55 -9.70 -1.32
CA PRO A 298 13.99 -10.28 -0.06
C PRO A 298 12.89 -11.12 0.61
N PRO A 299 13.19 -12.26 1.27
CA PRO A 299 12.17 -13.14 1.85
C PRO A 299 11.16 -12.46 2.77
N ARG A 300 11.60 -11.48 3.56
CA ARG A 300 10.76 -10.69 4.47
C ARG A 300 9.72 -9.82 3.76
N ASP A 301 10.00 -9.43 2.52
CA ASP A 301 9.16 -8.50 1.75
C ASP A 301 8.17 -9.22 0.82
N ARG A 302 8.31 -10.54 0.64
CA ARG A 302 7.48 -11.32 -0.29
C ARG A 302 6.00 -11.30 0.06
N ARG A 303 5.65 -11.38 1.35
CA ARG A 303 4.25 -11.28 1.79
C ARG A 303 3.65 -9.91 1.48
N ARG A 304 4.44 -8.85 1.61
CA ARG A 304 4.02 -7.48 1.26
C ARG A 304 3.81 -7.33 -0.24
N VAL A 305 4.71 -7.87 -1.06
CA VAL A 305 4.58 -7.87 -2.52
C VAL A 305 3.34 -8.66 -2.96
N TYR A 306 3.08 -9.82 -2.33
CA TYR A 306 1.85 -10.57 -2.57
C TYR A 306 0.61 -9.71 -2.30
N LEU A 307 0.56 -9.01 -1.17
CA LEU A 307 -0.56 -8.14 -0.82
C LEU A 307 -0.74 -6.98 -1.81
N CYS A 308 0.35 -6.36 -2.30
CA CYS A 308 0.28 -5.36 -3.37
C CYS A 308 -0.35 -5.93 -4.65
N LEU A 309 0.08 -7.13 -5.08
CA LEU A 309 -0.44 -7.78 -6.29
C LEU A 309 -1.90 -8.22 -6.11
N ALA A 310 -2.23 -8.80 -4.96
CA ALA A 310 -3.56 -9.28 -4.64
C ALA A 310 -4.56 -8.13 -4.47
N GLY A 311 -4.15 -7.03 -3.83
CA GLY A 311 -4.97 -5.85 -3.57
C GLY A 311 -5.34 -5.05 -4.83
N ASN A 312 -4.50 -5.05 -5.86
CA ASN A 312 -4.76 -4.36 -7.13
C ASN A 312 -5.82 -5.06 -8.01
N GLY A 313 -6.34 -6.23 -7.59
CA GLY A 313 -7.47 -6.92 -8.25
C GLY A 313 -7.19 -7.51 -9.65
N ARG A 314 -6.11 -7.11 -10.32
CA ARG A 314 -5.72 -7.61 -11.66
C ARG A 314 -5.23 -9.06 -11.69
N PHE A 315 -5.00 -9.65 -10.51
CA PHE A 315 -4.32 -10.95 -10.37
C PHE A 315 -5.22 -12.11 -9.94
N TYR A 316 -6.53 -11.90 -9.91
CA TYR A 316 -7.52 -12.96 -9.74
C TYR A 316 -8.40 -13.02 -10.99
N GLU A 317 -8.39 -14.15 -11.71
CA GLU A 317 -9.14 -14.30 -12.97
C GLU A 317 -10.66 -14.20 -12.80
N ASN A 318 -11.18 -14.49 -11.59
CA ASN A 318 -12.63 -14.58 -11.35
C ASN A 318 -13.10 -13.88 -10.08
N ILE A 319 -12.24 -13.05 -9.46
CA ILE A 319 -12.64 -12.32 -8.26
C ILE A 319 -12.72 -10.84 -8.58
N ARG A 320 -13.94 -10.40 -8.96
CA ARG A 320 -14.33 -8.98 -9.03
C ARG A 320 -14.36 -8.39 -7.62
N PHE A 321 -13.22 -8.29 -6.93
CA PHE A 321 -13.19 -7.47 -5.72
C PHE A 321 -13.22 -5.99 -6.07
N TRP A 322 -12.65 -5.59 -7.23
CA TRP A 322 -12.35 -4.19 -7.51
C TRP A 322 -12.60 -3.82 -8.98
N SER A 323 -13.86 -3.68 -9.37
CA SER A 323 -14.24 -2.51 -10.16
C SER A 323 -14.53 -1.40 -9.17
N ALA A 324 -13.89 -0.24 -9.30
CA ALA A 324 -14.04 0.96 -8.47
C ALA A 324 -15.37 1.00 -7.67
N GLY A 325 -15.36 0.56 -6.41
CA GLY A 325 -16.55 0.53 -5.55
C GLY A 325 -16.82 -0.76 -4.74
N GLY A 326 -16.01 -1.82 -4.89
CA GLY A 326 -16.17 -3.04 -4.09
C GLY A 326 -15.67 -2.92 -2.63
N PRO A 327 -16.17 -3.77 -1.71
CA PRO A 327 -15.78 -3.73 -0.30
C PRO A 327 -14.28 -4.04 -0.12
N ARG A 328 -13.64 -3.29 0.79
CA ARG A 328 -12.24 -3.50 1.18
C ARG A 328 -12.10 -4.88 1.83
N VAL A 329 -11.07 -5.63 1.45
CA VAL A 329 -10.74 -6.96 1.99
C VAL A 329 -9.54 -6.82 2.91
N ALA A 330 -9.56 -7.49 4.07
CA ALA A 330 -8.45 -7.44 5.01
C ALA A 330 -7.24 -8.23 4.50
N ASP A 331 -6.03 -7.78 4.83
CA ASP A 331 -4.76 -8.39 4.39
C ASP A 331 -4.66 -9.88 4.78
N GLN A 332 -5.12 -10.22 5.99
CA GLN A 332 -5.13 -11.61 6.45
C GLN A 332 -6.02 -12.51 5.58
N GLN A 333 -7.16 -12.01 5.10
CA GLN A 333 -8.05 -12.77 4.21
C GLN A 333 -7.42 -12.97 2.83
N LEU A 334 -6.70 -11.97 2.32
CA LEU A 334 -5.96 -12.09 1.06
C LEU A 334 -4.84 -13.13 1.19
N LEU A 335 -4.03 -13.05 2.25
CA LEU A 335 -2.97 -14.02 2.54
C LEU A 335 -3.55 -15.44 2.71
N GLY A 336 -4.62 -15.60 3.48
CA GLY A 336 -5.29 -16.88 3.70
C GLY A 336 -5.77 -17.51 2.39
N LYS A 337 -6.38 -16.71 1.49
CA LYS A 337 -6.75 -17.17 0.14
C LYS A 337 -5.53 -17.59 -0.68
N GLY A 338 -4.46 -16.81 -0.64
CA GLY A 338 -3.20 -17.15 -1.32
C GLY A 338 -2.64 -18.50 -0.89
N TRP A 339 -2.52 -18.72 0.42
CA TRP A 339 -2.04 -19.99 0.97
C TRP A 339 -2.96 -21.16 0.62
N LYS A 340 -4.27 -20.97 0.64
CA LYS A 340 -5.24 -22.00 0.24
C LYS A 340 -5.09 -22.39 -1.24
N SER A 341 -4.89 -21.42 -2.13
CA SER A 341 -4.61 -21.70 -3.54
C SER A 341 -3.25 -22.36 -3.76
N CYS A 342 -2.23 -21.99 -2.99
CA CYS A 342 -0.95 -22.70 -2.98
C CYS A 342 -1.10 -24.19 -2.61
N ALA A 343 -1.93 -24.49 -1.59
CA ALA A 343 -2.16 -25.86 -1.13
C ALA A 343 -3.03 -26.66 -2.11
N ALA A 344 -4.06 -26.04 -2.70
CA ALA A 344 -5.00 -26.69 -3.59
C ALA A 344 -4.49 -26.83 -5.04
N GLY A 345 -3.54 -25.99 -5.45
CA GLY A 345 -3.09 -25.91 -6.85
C GLY A 345 -4.21 -25.53 -7.81
N ASP A 346 -5.23 -24.80 -7.33
CA ASP A 346 -6.51 -24.62 -8.05
C ASP A 346 -6.49 -23.52 -9.12
N GLY A 347 -5.35 -22.84 -9.30
CA GLY A 347 -5.17 -21.78 -10.30
C GLY A 347 -6.04 -20.54 -10.09
N LYS A 348 -6.79 -20.43 -8.98
CA LYS A 348 -7.71 -19.30 -8.76
C LYS A 348 -7.00 -17.96 -8.51
N VAL A 349 -5.71 -18.03 -8.16
CA VAL A 349 -4.82 -16.88 -8.04
C VAL A 349 -3.74 -17.04 -9.09
N ARG A 350 -3.45 -15.95 -9.80
CA ARG A 350 -2.41 -15.96 -10.83
C ARG A 350 -1.05 -16.37 -10.25
N ALA A 351 -0.33 -17.19 -11.01
CA ALA A 351 0.98 -17.71 -10.64
C ALA A 351 1.99 -16.60 -10.32
N GLU A 352 1.87 -15.45 -11.00
CA GLU A 352 2.72 -14.26 -10.78
C GLU A 352 2.57 -13.66 -9.38
N ALA A 353 1.42 -13.83 -8.72
CA ALA A 353 1.23 -13.44 -7.33
C ALA A 353 1.62 -14.59 -6.37
N LEU A 354 1.20 -15.82 -6.67
CA LEU A 354 1.45 -16.97 -5.80
C LEU A 354 2.94 -17.29 -5.61
N VAL A 355 3.79 -16.97 -6.59
CA VAL A 355 5.24 -17.20 -6.49
C VAL A 355 5.86 -16.56 -5.23
N TYR A 356 5.27 -15.48 -4.71
CA TYR A 356 5.74 -14.82 -3.49
C TYR A 356 5.35 -15.53 -2.19
N LEU A 357 4.33 -16.38 -2.22
CA LEU A 357 3.90 -17.18 -1.07
C LEU A 357 4.47 -18.60 -1.12
N CYS A 358 4.35 -19.27 -2.27
CA CYS A 358 4.72 -20.68 -2.46
C CYS A 358 5.55 -20.90 -3.74
N PRO A 359 6.78 -20.37 -3.80
CA PRO A 359 7.61 -20.45 -5.00
C PRO A 359 7.88 -21.89 -5.46
N GLU A 360 7.98 -22.86 -4.55
CA GLU A 360 8.25 -24.26 -4.87
C GLU A 360 7.11 -24.92 -5.63
N VAL A 361 5.87 -24.53 -5.34
CA VAL A 361 4.68 -25.04 -6.03
C VAL A 361 4.59 -24.43 -7.41
N VAL A 362 4.70 -23.10 -7.50
CA VAL A 362 4.59 -22.36 -8.76
C VAL A 362 5.74 -22.71 -9.73
N ALA A 363 6.94 -22.96 -9.22
CA ALA A 363 8.11 -23.26 -10.05
C ALA A 363 8.02 -24.59 -10.82
N ARG A 364 7.15 -25.51 -10.40
CA ARG A 364 6.93 -26.77 -11.14
C ARG A 364 6.32 -26.52 -12.51
N ASP A 365 5.38 -25.58 -12.59
CA ASP A 365 4.65 -25.27 -13.81
C ASP A 365 5.23 -24.03 -14.52
N ARG A 366 5.77 -23.07 -13.77
CA ARG A 366 6.26 -21.76 -14.24
C ARG A 366 7.64 -21.42 -13.68
N PRO A 367 8.70 -22.15 -14.06
CA PRO A 367 10.06 -21.89 -13.59
C PRO A 367 10.62 -20.53 -14.04
N ASP A 368 10.02 -19.92 -15.08
CA ASP A 368 10.37 -18.59 -15.58
C ASP A 368 10.15 -17.48 -14.55
N LEU A 369 9.19 -17.66 -13.62
CA LEU A 369 8.88 -16.68 -12.57
C LEU A 369 9.94 -16.61 -11.47
N LEU A 370 10.87 -17.57 -11.42
CA LEU A 370 12.00 -17.57 -10.50
C LEU A 370 13.24 -16.86 -11.05
N LEU A 371 13.17 -16.32 -12.27
CA LEU A 371 14.30 -15.61 -12.87
C LEU A 371 14.42 -14.18 -12.31
N THR A 372 15.64 -13.76 -12.08
CA THR A 372 15.98 -12.36 -11.75
C THR A 372 15.73 -11.45 -12.94
N ALA A 373 15.53 -10.14 -12.70
CA ALA A 373 15.44 -9.13 -13.75
C ALA A 373 16.67 -9.12 -14.67
N ALA A 374 17.84 -9.45 -14.13
CA ALA A 374 19.08 -9.57 -14.91
C ALA A 374 19.04 -10.75 -15.88
N GLN A 375 18.58 -11.92 -15.43
CA GLN A 375 18.47 -13.12 -16.26
C GLN A 375 17.42 -12.97 -17.37
N LEU A 376 16.26 -12.39 -17.08
CA LEU A 376 15.23 -12.10 -18.09
C LEU A 376 15.78 -11.15 -19.17
N ARG A 377 16.44 -10.06 -18.76
CA ARG A 377 17.09 -9.12 -19.71
C ARG A 377 18.13 -9.83 -20.59
N GLN A 378 18.91 -10.74 -20.02
CA GLN A 378 19.90 -11.50 -20.79
C GLN A 378 19.23 -12.44 -21.79
N ARG A 379 18.16 -13.14 -21.40
CA ARG A 379 17.39 -14.03 -22.29
C ARG A 379 16.75 -13.25 -23.43
N GLU A 380 16.07 -12.15 -23.13
CA GLU A 380 15.49 -11.25 -24.13
C GLU A 380 16.56 -10.70 -25.09
N ALA A 381 17.73 -10.32 -24.57
CA ALA A 381 18.83 -9.83 -25.41
C ALA A 381 19.32 -10.91 -26.39
N ARG A 382 19.46 -12.17 -25.92
CA ARG A 382 19.83 -13.31 -26.78
C ARG A 382 18.76 -13.59 -27.84
N GLU A 383 17.49 -13.57 -27.45
CA GLU A 383 16.40 -13.81 -28.39
C GLU A 383 16.27 -12.68 -29.41
N ARG A 384 16.39 -11.42 -28.99
CA ARG A 384 16.45 -10.26 -29.90
C ARG A 384 17.65 -10.35 -30.84
N ALA A 385 18.81 -10.81 -30.35
CA ALA A 385 19.98 -11.03 -31.19
C ALA A 385 19.73 -12.13 -32.23
N ARG A 386 19.13 -13.24 -31.84
CA ARG A 386 18.76 -14.34 -32.73
C ARG A 386 17.76 -13.89 -33.80
N ARG A 387 16.66 -13.21 -33.41
CA ARG A 387 15.67 -12.67 -34.35
C ARG A 387 16.28 -11.66 -35.32
N ARG A 388 17.21 -10.80 -34.85
CA ARG A 388 17.94 -9.88 -35.72
C ARG A 388 18.80 -10.60 -36.74
N GLN A 389 19.42 -11.71 -36.33
CA GLN A 389 20.22 -12.54 -37.23
C GLN A 389 19.33 -13.24 -38.26
N GLU A 390 18.23 -13.86 -37.82
CA GLU A 390 17.23 -14.49 -38.72
C GLU A 390 16.72 -13.49 -39.78
N VAL A 391 16.35 -12.26 -39.38
CA VAL A 391 15.91 -11.20 -40.31
C VAL A 391 17.04 -10.74 -41.24
N ALA A 392 18.28 -10.69 -40.76
CA ALA A 392 19.42 -10.33 -41.60
C ALA A 392 19.74 -11.41 -42.64
N ASP A 393 19.65 -12.68 -42.24
CA ASP A 393 19.84 -13.84 -43.11
C ASP A 393 18.72 -13.93 -44.16
N GLU A 394 17.47 -13.68 -43.77
CA GLU A 394 16.31 -13.56 -44.67
C GLU A 394 16.52 -12.42 -45.68
N ALA A 395 16.87 -11.22 -45.21
CA ALA A 395 17.12 -10.07 -46.08
C ALA A 395 18.26 -10.35 -47.08
N ALA A 396 19.33 -11.04 -46.64
CA ALA A 396 20.47 -11.38 -47.49
C ALA A 396 20.08 -12.29 -48.67
N GLN A 397 19.05 -13.14 -48.53
CA GLN A 397 18.56 -13.98 -49.63
C GLN A 397 17.98 -13.12 -50.77
N TYR A 398 17.22 -12.08 -50.41
CA TYR A 398 16.58 -11.18 -51.38
C TYR A 398 17.52 -10.14 -51.98
N VAL A 399 18.54 -9.69 -51.23
CA VAL A 399 19.47 -8.62 -51.67
C VAL A 399 20.13 -8.95 -53.01
N SER A 400 20.45 -10.23 -53.27
CA SER A 400 21.07 -10.67 -54.52
C SER A 400 20.20 -10.45 -55.77
N GLY A 401 18.87 -10.47 -55.61
CA GLY A 401 17.91 -10.23 -56.67
C GLY A 401 17.62 -8.74 -56.92
N CYS A 402 17.95 -7.87 -55.95
CA CYS A 402 17.67 -6.45 -56.08
C CYS A 402 18.57 -5.80 -57.14
N ARG A 403 17.92 -5.12 -58.09
CA ARG A 403 18.59 -4.33 -59.13
C ARG A 403 18.34 -2.85 -58.90
N ASP A 404 19.22 -2.03 -59.44
CA ASP A 404 19.00 -0.60 -59.48
C ASP A 404 17.87 -0.28 -60.49
N PRO A 405 16.74 0.30 -60.06
CA PRO A 405 15.62 0.60 -60.95
C PRO A 405 15.91 1.72 -61.95
N TRP A 406 16.95 2.52 -61.71
CA TRP A 406 17.30 3.65 -62.57
C TRP A 406 18.82 3.80 -62.74
N PRO A 407 19.48 2.85 -63.42
CA PRO A 407 20.95 2.80 -63.51
C PRO A 407 21.54 3.99 -64.29
N ALA A 408 20.80 4.56 -65.23
CA ALA A 408 21.24 5.73 -65.99
C ALA A 408 21.30 7.03 -65.16
N LEU A 409 20.71 7.06 -63.96
CA LEU A 409 20.69 8.25 -63.11
C LEU A 409 22.06 8.43 -62.43
N ARG A 410 22.78 9.50 -62.77
CA ARG A 410 24.07 9.82 -62.12
C ARG A 410 23.85 10.22 -60.66
N THR A 411 24.42 9.44 -59.74
CA THR A 411 24.34 9.68 -58.30
C THR A 411 25.69 10.03 -57.71
N SER A 412 25.68 10.74 -56.59
CA SER A 412 26.87 10.97 -55.78
C SER A 412 27.15 9.82 -54.82
N ARG A 413 26.08 9.19 -54.32
CA ARG A 413 26.10 8.01 -53.45
C ARG A 413 24.86 7.18 -53.75
N GLN A 414 25.01 5.87 -53.63
CA GLN A 414 23.92 4.91 -53.79
C GLN A 414 24.11 3.74 -52.83
N VAL A 415 23.00 3.24 -52.29
CA VAL A 415 22.95 1.97 -51.57
C VAL A 415 21.65 1.28 -51.91
N THR A 416 21.68 -0.03 -52.05
CA THR A 416 20.50 -0.87 -52.21
C THR A 416 20.44 -1.84 -51.03
N ALA A 417 19.24 -2.00 -50.47
CA ALA A 417 18.94 -2.89 -49.36
C ALA A 417 17.54 -3.48 -49.55
N VAL A 418 17.14 -4.37 -48.64
CA VAL A 418 15.82 -4.99 -48.65
C VAL A 418 15.07 -4.60 -47.38
N HIS A 419 13.83 -4.17 -47.53
CA HIS A 419 12.84 -4.08 -46.46
C HIS A 419 11.94 -5.32 -46.52
N LEU A 420 11.65 -5.92 -45.37
CA LEU A 420 10.83 -7.13 -45.26
C LEU A 420 9.53 -6.77 -44.52
N PRO A 421 8.46 -6.42 -45.25
CA PRO A 421 7.25 -5.96 -44.61
C PRO A 421 6.53 -7.06 -43.80
N THR A 422 5.92 -6.66 -42.68
CA THR A 422 4.97 -7.44 -41.89
C THR A 422 3.81 -6.57 -41.46
N ASP A 423 2.58 -7.04 -41.66
CA ASP A 423 1.37 -6.35 -41.23
C ASP A 423 1.33 -4.89 -41.71
N TRP A 424 1.74 -4.66 -42.96
CA TRP A 424 1.82 -3.33 -43.59
C TRP A 424 2.87 -2.39 -42.96
N ASP A 425 3.88 -2.92 -42.26
CA ASP A 425 4.92 -2.09 -41.65
C ASP A 425 5.80 -1.37 -42.70
N GLY A 426 5.99 -0.09 -42.46
CA GLY A 426 6.84 0.77 -43.26
C GLY A 426 8.31 0.72 -42.85
N TYR A 427 9.13 1.54 -43.51
CA TYR A 427 10.46 1.91 -43.01
C TYR A 427 10.60 3.41 -42.86
N HIS A 428 11.55 3.82 -42.03
CA HIS A 428 11.76 5.22 -41.69
C HIS A 428 13.02 5.78 -42.34
N ILE A 429 12.94 7.00 -42.83
CA ILE A 429 14.04 7.81 -43.35
C ILE A 429 14.31 8.93 -42.34
N PHE A 430 15.51 9.04 -41.78
CA PHE A 430 15.78 10.02 -40.73
C PHE A 430 17.25 10.43 -40.63
N ASP A 431 17.50 11.50 -39.89
CA ASP A 431 18.81 12.13 -39.71
C ASP A 431 19.73 11.43 -38.68
N GLY A 432 19.44 10.19 -38.28
CA GLY A 432 20.23 9.44 -37.28
C GLY A 432 20.00 9.88 -35.82
N ARG A 433 19.32 11.00 -35.58
CA ARG A 433 18.93 11.49 -34.25
C ARG A 433 17.66 10.79 -33.78
N LYS A 434 17.66 10.22 -32.56
CA LYS A 434 16.50 9.52 -31.98
C LYS A 434 15.25 10.40 -31.90
N ALA A 435 15.42 11.68 -31.54
CA ALA A 435 14.34 12.66 -31.44
C ALA A 435 13.54 12.83 -32.74
N SER A 436 14.16 12.62 -33.91
CA SER A 436 13.47 12.71 -35.20
C SER A 436 12.52 11.51 -35.42
N LEU A 437 12.85 10.33 -34.88
CA LEU A 437 12.01 9.14 -34.98
C LEU A 437 10.84 9.20 -33.98
N GLU A 438 11.11 9.68 -32.76
CA GLU A 438 10.10 9.85 -31.70
C GLU A 438 9.01 10.85 -32.10
N ALA A 439 9.37 11.92 -32.82
CA ALA A 439 8.42 12.90 -33.34
C ALA A 439 7.47 12.32 -34.41
N LEU A 440 7.87 11.27 -35.15
CA LEU A 440 6.99 10.59 -36.10
C LEU A 440 6.01 9.64 -35.41
N TYR A 441 6.40 8.98 -34.32
CA TYR A 441 5.54 8.02 -33.62
C TYR A 441 4.51 8.68 -32.68
N ALA A 442 4.76 9.91 -32.23
CA ALA A 442 3.89 10.62 -31.29
C ALA A 442 2.59 11.14 -31.93
N GLU A 443 2.52 11.22 -33.26
CA GLU A 443 1.33 11.63 -34.00
C GLU A 443 0.77 10.40 -34.71
N THR A 444 -0.50 10.06 -34.47
CA THR A 444 -1.21 9.05 -35.26
C THR A 444 -1.43 9.63 -36.64
N ILE A 445 -0.51 9.37 -37.55
CA ILE A 445 -0.62 9.88 -38.92
C ILE A 445 -1.44 8.89 -39.73
N GLU A 446 -2.77 9.01 -39.65
CA GLU A 446 -3.63 8.48 -40.70
C GLU A 446 -3.38 9.32 -41.96
N SER A 447 -2.64 8.75 -42.91
CA SER A 447 -2.42 9.36 -44.20
C SER A 447 -2.43 8.30 -45.28
N ASP A 448 -3.23 8.54 -46.31
CA ASP A 448 -3.26 7.72 -47.53
C ASP A 448 -1.98 7.89 -48.37
N SER A 449 -1.04 8.74 -47.95
CA SER A 449 0.21 8.97 -48.67
C SER A 449 1.26 7.90 -48.33
N PRO A 450 1.93 7.30 -49.33
CA PRO A 450 3.01 6.34 -49.10
C PRO A 450 4.27 6.98 -48.50
N LEU A 451 4.36 8.32 -48.46
CA LEU A 451 5.48 9.04 -47.85
C LEU A 451 4.97 10.19 -46.98
N VAL A 452 5.20 10.10 -45.67
CA VAL A 452 4.85 11.16 -44.73
C VAL A 452 6.11 11.68 -44.04
N ALA A 453 6.37 12.99 -44.12
CA ALA A 453 7.50 13.64 -43.47
C ALA A 453 7.10 14.61 -42.35
N ARG A 454 7.82 14.54 -41.22
CA ARG A 454 7.72 15.47 -40.08
C ARG A 454 9.07 15.65 -39.41
N ARG A 455 9.39 16.90 -39.04
CA ARG A 455 10.49 17.28 -38.13
C ARG A 455 11.84 16.53 -38.37
N GLY A 456 12.23 16.37 -39.63
CA GLY A 456 13.53 15.77 -39.99
C GLY A 456 13.54 14.24 -40.10
N ALA A 457 12.37 13.60 -40.11
CA ALA A 457 12.21 12.21 -40.49
C ALA A 457 10.98 12.02 -41.40
N ALA A 458 10.97 10.92 -42.16
CA ALA A 458 9.83 10.47 -42.93
C ALA A 458 9.55 8.98 -42.66
N MET A 459 8.29 8.59 -42.78
CA MET A 459 7.83 7.22 -42.81
C MET A 459 7.40 6.88 -44.24
N VAL A 460 7.86 5.73 -44.73
CA VAL A 460 7.44 5.15 -46.00
C VAL A 460 6.50 4.00 -45.70
N SER A 461 5.25 4.10 -46.15
CA SER A 461 4.28 3.01 -46.04
C SER A 461 4.48 2.03 -47.19
N THR A 462 4.50 0.75 -46.89
CA THR A 462 4.59 -0.33 -47.89
C THR A 462 3.20 -0.65 -48.44
N THR A 463 3.12 -0.95 -49.73
CA THR A 463 1.90 -1.50 -50.36
C THR A 463 1.84 -3.03 -50.29
N LEU A 464 2.88 -3.67 -49.74
CA LEU A 464 2.94 -5.11 -49.54
C LEU A 464 2.72 -5.47 -48.08
N GLU A 465 1.82 -6.41 -47.84
CA GLU A 465 1.56 -6.98 -46.51
C GLU A 465 2.68 -7.95 -46.08
N TYR A 466 3.13 -8.79 -47.01
CA TYR A 466 4.21 -9.77 -46.85
C TYR A 466 5.11 -9.78 -48.09
N GLY A 467 6.39 -10.11 -47.90
CA GLY A 467 7.34 -10.28 -49.00
C GLY A 467 8.64 -9.51 -48.79
N ALA A 468 9.22 -9.01 -49.88
CA ALA A 468 10.45 -8.24 -49.87
C ALA A 468 10.37 -7.03 -50.81
N THR A 469 10.72 -5.86 -50.29
CA THR A 469 10.82 -4.62 -51.07
C THR A 469 12.29 -4.26 -51.26
N CYS A 470 12.74 -4.23 -52.51
CA CYS A 470 14.08 -3.75 -52.86
C CYS A 470 14.13 -2.22 -52.75
N VAL A 471 14.81 -1.70 -51.74
CA VAL A 471 14.93 -0.26 -51.48
C VAL A 471 16.28 0.25 -51.99
N THR A 472 16.26 1.09 -53.02
CA THR A 472 17.45 1.77 -53.54
C THR A 472 17.43 3.24 -53.14
N VAL A 473 18.45 3.68 -52.41
CA VAL A 473 18.62 5.09 -52.02
C VAL A 473 19.66 5.74 -52.92
N LYS A 474 19.30 6.86 -53.54
CA LYS A 474 20.17 7.63 -54.44
C LYS A 474 20.31 9.06 -53.96
N VAL A 475 21.53 9.51 -53.72
CA VAL A 475 21.82 10.91 -53.35
C VAL A 475 22.30 11.68 -54.58
N LEU A 476 21.59 12.72 -54.95
CA LEU A 476 21.88 13.55 -56.12
C LEU A 476 22.29 14.96 -55.72
N ARG A 477 22.99 15.65 -56.63
CA ARG A 477 23.37 17.07 -56.47
C ARG A 477 22.29 18.04 -56.96
N THR A 478 21.42 17.57 -57.84
CA THR A 478 20.36 18.35 -58.49
C THR A 478 19.08 17.52 -58.54
N ALA A 479 17.93 18.19 -58.61
CA ALA A 479 16.63 17.51 -58.73
C ALA A 479 16.58 16.66 -60.01
N PRO A 480 16.19 15.37 -59.94
CA PRO A 480 16.01 14.56 -61.14
C PRO A 480 14.67 14.89 -61.84
N PRO A 481 14.54 14.58 -63.15
CA PRO A 481 13.27 14.70 -63.83
C PRO A 481 12.22 13.80 -63.18
N ILE A 482 10.95 14.24 -63.16
CA ILE A 482 9.85 13.45 -62.61
C ILE A 482 9.49 12.36 -63.62
N ARG A 483 9.62 11.10 -63.21
CA ARG A 483 9.25 9.92 -64.00
C ARG A 483 8.14 9.16 -63.28
N ARG A 484 6.91 9.26 -63.80
CA ARG A 484 5.76 8.50 -63.30
C ARG A 484 5.51 7.19 -64.06
N LYS A 485 5.95 7.11 -65.32
CA LYS A 485 5.74 5.91 -66.14
C LYS A 485 6.48 4.70 -65.55
N GLY A 486 5.71 3.68 -65.17
CA GLY A 486 6.20 2.41 -64.62
C GLY A 486 6.37 2.39 -63.10
N TRP A 487 5.80 3.36 -62.39
CA TRP A 487 5.71 3.45 -60.93
C TRP A 487 4.25 3.57 -60.51
N ASP A 488 3.91 2.98 -59.37
CA ASP A 488 2.55 3.04 -58.82
C ASP A 488 2.33 4.41 -58.17
N ASP A 489 3.28 4.83 -57.32
CA ASP A 489 3.27 6.15 -56.69
C ASP A 489 4.61 6.89 -56.84
N VAL A 490 4.52 8.21 -56.89
CA VAL A 490 5.68 9.12 -56.84
C VAL A 490 5.35 10.31 -55.95
N VAL A 491 5.96 10.35 -54.77
CA VAL A 491 5.66 11.36 -53.73
C VAL A 491 6.94 12.07 -53.29
N ASP A 492 6.84 13.39 -53.11
CA ASP A 492 7.92 14.25 -52.62
C ASP A 492 7.62 14.70 -51.19
N ALA A 493 8.67 14.76 -50.36
CA ALA A 493 8.60 15.33 -49.03
C ALA A 493 9.88 16.10 -48.67
N ASP A 494 9.75 17.19 -47.92
CA ASP A 494 10.89 18.00 -47.49
C ASP A 494 11.39 17.54 -46.10
N LEU A 495 12.69 17.31 -45.98
CA LEU A 495 13.38 16.89 -44.76
C LEU A 495 14.53 17.83 -44.40
N VAL A 496 14.71 18.05 -43.09
CA VAL A 496 15.86 18.76 -42.56
C VAL A 496 16.84 17.74 -41.97
N LEU A 497 17.96 17.52 -42.67
CA LEU A 497 18.97 16.53 -42.33
C LEU A 497 20.25 17.24 -41.84
N GLY A 498 20.36 17.39 -40.52
CA GLY A 498 21.42 18.14 -39.83
C GLY A 498 22.71 17.36 -39.61
N SER A 499 22.68 16.03 -39.62
CA SER A 499 23.85 15.17 -39.40
C SER A 499 24.74 15.03 -40.63
N GLY A 500 24.28 15.48 -41.80
CA GLY A 500 24.94 15.21 -43.09
C GLY A 500 24.86 13.74 -43.51
N ARG A 501 23.96 12.95 -42.91
CA ARG A 501 23.67 11.57 -43.30
C ARG A 501 22.16 11.35 -43.31
N VAL A 502 21.72 10.42 -44.15
CA VAL A 502 20.35 9.90 -44.15
C VAL A 502 20.39 8.42 -43.79
N TYR A 503 19.56 8.02 -42.83
CA TYR A 503 19.45 6.65 -42.37
C TYR A 503 18.09 6.09 -42.76
N LEU A 504 18.09 4.85 -43.25
CA LEU A 504 16.89 4.06 -43.43
C LEU A 504 16.87 2.95 -42.38
N LYS A 505 15.74 2.80 -41.69
CA LYS A 505 15.54 1.78 -40.66
C LYS A 505 14.14 1.19 -40.77
N GLY A 506 14.10 -0.12 -40.89
CA GLY A 506 12.90 -0.95 -40.94
C GLY A 506 13.27 -2.39 -40.64
N ARG A 507 12.37 -3.34 -40.88
CA ARG A 507 12.67 -4.77 -40.81
C ARG A 507 13.50 -5.16 -42.04
N GLY A 508 14.63 -5.84 -41.85
CA GLY A 508 15.58 -6.18 -42.94
C GLY A 508 16.49 -5.02 -43.39
N ILE A 509 16.05 -3.75 -43.24
CA ILE A 509 16.81 -2.58 -43.70
C ILE A 509 17.44 -1.77 -42.55
N LYS A 510 18.77 -1.61 -42.60
CA LYS A 510 19.52 -0.68 -41.74
C LYS A 510 20.71 -0.10 -42.49
N VAL A 511 20.47 0.97 -43.27
CA VAL A 511 21.50 1.60 -44.10
C VAL A 511 21.65 3.08 -43.76
N GLY A 512 22.87 3.61 -43.92
CA GLY A 512 23.16 5.03 -43.70
C GLY A 512 23.99 5.59 -44.85
N VAL A 513 23.47 6.60 -45.55
CA VAL A 513 24.11 7.22 -46.71
C VAL A 513 24.62 8.61 -46.35
N ALA A 514 25.86 8.91 -46.71
CA ALA A 514 26.44 10.23 -46.52
C ALA A 514 25.87 11.23 -47.54
N LEU A 515 25.52 12.41 -47.06
CA LEU A 515 25.06 13.54 -47.86
C LEU A 515 26.24 14.49 -48.15
N PRO A 516 26.19 15.29 -49.22
CA PRO A 516 27.24 16.27 -49.52
C PRO A 516 27.44 17.32 -48.41
N LYS A 517 26.37 17.67 -47.69
CA LYS A 517 26.38 18.64 -46.58
C LYS A 517 25.15 18.46 -45.68
N ALA A 518 25.17 18.99 -44.47
CA ALA A 518 23.95 19.15 -43.69
C ALA A 518 23.03 20.21 -44.33
N GLY A 519 21.71 20.06 -44.21
CA GLY A 519 20.75 21.06 -44.70
C GLY A 519 19.35 20.55 -45.00
N LYS A 520 18.59 21.36 -45.76
CA LYS A 520 17.26 20.99 -46.26
C LYS A 520 17.39 20.17 -47.53
N TYR A 521 16.76 19.00 -47.54
CA TYR A 521 16.72 18.07 -48.65
C TYR A 521 15.28 17.78 -49.01
N ARG A 522 15.03 17.51 -50.29
CA ARG A 522 13.81 16.89 -50.76
C ARG A 522 14.07 15.41 -50.95
N VAL A 523 13.17 14.60 -50.41
CA VAL A 523 13.12 13.16 -50.61
C VAL A 523 11.97 12.87 -51.56
N ARG A 524 12.29 12.20 -52.67
CA ARG A 524 11.30 11.67 -53.61
C ARG A 524 11.28 10.17 -53.47
N LEU A 525 10.13 9.61 -53.12
CA LEU A 525 9.87 8.19 -53.09
C LEU A 525 9.17 7.80 -54.39
N HIS A 526 9.69 6.78 -55.06
CA HIS A 526 8.97 6.04 -56.08
C HIS A 526 8.71 4.62 -55.55
N THR A 527 7.47 4.14 -55.60
CA THR A 527 7.11 2.78 -55.18
C THR A 527 6.46 2.05 -56.34
N ARG A 528 6.69 0.74 -56.41
CA ARG A 528 5.91 -0.15 -57.28
C ARG A 528 5.90 -1.59 -56.77
N THR A 529 4.86 -2.32 -57.14
CA THR A 529 4.79 -3.77 -56.93
C THR A 529 5.21 -4.49 -58.21
N LEU A 530 6.18 -5.42 -58.12
CA LEU A 530 6.67 -6.20 -59.26
C LEU A 530 5.93 -7.53 -59.43
N ASP A 531 5.65 -8.21 -58.31
CA ASP A 531 4.97 -9.50 -58.24
C ASP A 531 4.26 -9.65 -56.87
N GLU A 532 3.46 -10.70 -56.69
CA GLU A 532 2.86 -11.07 -55.40
C GLU A 532 3.96 -11.34 -54.36
N GLY A 533 4.31 -10.30 -53.59
CA GLY A 533 5.34 -10.37 -52.55
C GLY A 533 6.71 -9.79 -52.92
N VAL A 534 6.86 -9.14 -54.09
CA VAL A 534 8.11 -8.41 -54.42
C VAL A 534 7.79 -6.97 -54.79
N GLY A 535 8.34 -6.04 -54.01
CA GLY A 535 8.21 -4.60 -54.19
C GLY A 535 9.52 -3.96 -54.62
N GLU A 536 9.45 -2.76 -55.17
CA GLU A 536 10.63 -1.97 -55.46
C GLU A 536 10.41 -0.49 -55.12
N ASP A 537 11.31 0.03 -54.30
CA ASP A 537 11.31 1.40 -53.84
C ASP A 537 12.58 2.13 -54.29
N LEU A 538 12.42 3.30 -54.91
CA LEU A 538 13.51 4.20 -55.22
C LEU A 538 13.37 5.49 -54.40
N VAL A 539 14.27 5.66 -53.44
CA VAL A 539 14.37 6.84 -52.57
C VAL A 539 15.44 7.78 -53.12
N VAL A 540 15.03 8.90 -53.70
CA VAL A 540 15.94 9.91 -54.24
C VAL A 540 16.04 11.08 -53.27
N VAL A 541 17.24 11.37 -52.80
CA VAL A 541 17.54 12.50 -51.90
C VAL A 541 18.34 13.56 -52.64
N PHE A 542 17.85 14.79 -52.71
CA PHE A 542 18.52 15.91 -53.39
C PHE A 542 18.32 17.23 -52.64
N PRO A 543 19.22 18.22 -52.79
CA PRO A 543 19.07 19.51 -52.11
C PRO A 543 17.73 20.15 -52.47
N ALA A 544 17.01 20.64 -51.47
CA ALA A 544 15.86 21.50 -51.74
C ALA A 544 16.41 22.79 -52.37
N SER A 545 15.96 23.13 -53.59
CA SER A 545 16.26 24.43 -54.18
C SER A 545 15.85 25.52 -53.20
N ARG A 546 16.60 26.64 -53.12
CA ARG A 546 16.15 27.85 -52.41
C ARG A 546 14.92 28.40 -53.13
N SER A 547 13.76 27.78 -52.94
CA SER A 547 12.49 28.43 -53.20
C SER A 547 12.38 29.54 -52.17
N MET A 548 12.33 30.78 -52.67
CA MET A 548 11.89 31.98 -51.97
C MET A 548 10.86 31.61 -50.90
N LEU A 549 11.15 32.02 -49.68
CA LEU A 549 10.19 32.05 -48.57
C LEU A 549 8.91 32.72 -49.07
N LEU A 550 7.86 31.94 -49.32
CA LEU A 550 6.51 32.47 -49.17
C LEU A 550 6.24 32.48 -47.66
N PRO A 551 5.84 33.63 -47.09
CA PRO A 551 5.70 33.77 -45.65
C PRO A 551 4.60 32.84 -45.13
N GLU A 552 4.94 32.23 -44.01
CA GLU A 552 4.07 31.47 -43.12
C GLU A 552 2.85 32.32 -42.77
N VAL A 553 1.67 31.92 -43.26
CA VAL A 553 0.41 32.50 -42.80
C VAL A 553 0.20 32.01 -41.38
N THR A 554 0.52 32.87 -40.41
CA THR A 554 0.08 32.75 -39.03
C THR A 554 -1.45 32.84 -39.00
N THR A 555 -2.14 31.70 -38.90
CA THR A 555 -3.52 31.67 -38.42
C THR A 555 -3.50 31.59 -36.90
N SER A 556 -3.69 32.74 -36.27
CA SER A 556 -4.17 32.82 -34.89
C SER A 556 -5.66 32.48 -34.87
N SER A 557 -6.02 31.36 -34.25
CA SER A 557 -7.30 31.16 -33.55
C SER A 557 -7.13 30.03 -32.56
#